data_AF-A0AAE9EVA7-F1
#
_entry.id   AF-A0AAE9EVA7-F1
#
_cell.length_a   1.000
_cell.length_b   1.000
_cell.length_c   1.000
_cell.angle_alpha   90.00
_cell.angle_beta   90.00
_cell.angle_gamma   90.00
#
_symmetry.space_group_name_H-M   'P 1'
#
loop_
_entity.id
_entity.type
_entity.pdbx_description
1 polymer ?
#
loop_
_entity_poly.entity_id
_entity_poly.type
_entity_poly.pdbx_seq_one_letter_code
_entity_poly.pdbx_strand_id
1 'polypeptide(L)'
;MATIKQLHDKILSRFHIGIEYQQIYDSKNSRIDLLKGSLEGVGLKDNETLILKHSGLHDWAACLVFADSVTQKKPDHLKAKFAKQGSKILIHLENCEFFATYPTFADKFVELSTVFDRFIIGVEESIKIAVGSYFRKYFANEALSITFSPKPDTGAQGGFIVHVADADYFVKNHTFMGRGSAHSRVDKREIFVYRLLQFIGVGADAHFIPSAYSRCYTSALALHIATKRVQGFQKKRALRSACPFTDEHQMRLDLIRNLLYLGDLNSRNYGLDDKHQLIIIDFVVLPQESCIHSATLFGQRLDHPSLNMIIKNWKLLENFTKATESIANDCKRMESIIWRDGYDKYLKVVLENIKLLNNML
;
A
#
# COMPACT_ATOMS: atom_id res chain seq x y z
N MET A 1 -27.62 5.60 -43.71
CA MET A 1 -28.37 4.81 -42.70
C MET A 1 -27.45 4.47 -41.55
N ALA A 2 -27.94 4.56 -40.32
CA ALA A 2 -27.19 4.13 -39.14
C ALA A 2 -26.99 2.60 -39.15
N THR A 3 -25.86 2.13 -38.61
CA THR A 3 -25.46 0.72 -38.59
C THR A 3 -25.35 0.19 -37.16
N ILE A 4 -25.37 -1.14 -37.01
CA ILE A 4 -25.12 -1.79 -35.71
C ILE A 4 -23.75 -1.39 -35.14
N LYS A 5 -22.72 -1.25 -35.98
CA LYS A 5 -21.41 -0.75 -35.56
C LYS A 5 -21.49 0.66 -34.96
N GLN A 6 -22.19 1.57 -35.64
CA GLN A 6 -22.35 2.94 -35.12
C GLN A 6 -23.17 2.99 -33.83
N LEU A 7 -24.10 2.05 -33.63
CA LEU A 7 -24.81 1.89 -32.36
C LEU A 7 -23.86 1.45 -31.24
N HIS A 8 -22.98 0.48 -31.50
CA HIS A 8 -21.94 0.05 -30.55
C HIS A 8 -21.01 1.20 -30.15
N ASP A 9 -20.52 1.96 -31.12
CA ASP A 9 -19.62 3.10 -30.90
C ASP A 9 -20.32 4.18 -30.04
N LYS A 10 -21.61 4.45 -30.31
CA LYS A 10 -22.41 5.38 -29.49
C LYS A 10 -22.57 4.88 -28.07
N ILE A 11 -22.84 3.59 -27.87
CA ILE A 11 -22.99 3.00 -26.53
C ILE A 11 -21.69 3.11 -25.74
N LEU A 12 -20.55 2.75 -26.36
CA LEU A 12 -19.23 2.89 -25.73
C LEU A 12 -18.99 4.33 -25.29
N SER A 13 -19.22 5.31 -26.18
CA SER A 13 -18.98 6.73 -25.87
C SER A 13 -19.86 7.28 -24.76
N ARG A 14 -21.09 6.76 -24.61
CA ARG A 14 -22.10 7.30 -23.69
C ARG A 14 -22.13 6.59 -22.35
N PHE A 15 -21.93 5.29 -22.35
CA PHE A 15 -22.11 4.42 -21.19
C PHE A 15 -20.81 3.75 -20.73
N HIS A 16 -19.69 3.93 -21.45
CA HIS A 16 -18.40 3.32 -21.13
C HIS A 16 -18.44 1.79 -21.11
N ILE A 17 -19.27 1.18 -21.96
CA ILE A 17 -19.33 -0.27 -22.12
C ILE A 17 -18.51 -0.67 -23.35
N GLY A 18 -17.41 -1.38 -23.15
CA GLY A 18 -16.61 -1.99 -24.24
C GLY A 18 -17.50 -2.80 -25.18
N ILE A 19 -17.22 -2.76 -26.50
CA ILE A 19 -18.08 -3.36 -27.54
C ILE A 19 -18.34 -4.85 -27.25
N GLU A 20 -17.30 -5.55 -26.79
CA GLU A 20 -17.32 -6.96 -26.39
C GLU A 20 -18.18 -7.27 -25.16
N TYR A 21 -18.53 -6.24 -24.36
CA TYR A 21 -19.35 -6.36 -23.16
C TYR A 21 -20.79 -5.88 -23.36
N GLN A 22 -21.11 -5.32 -24.53
CA GLN A 22 -22.46 -4.86 -24.84
C GLN A 22 -23.37 -6.04 -25.19
N GLN A 23 -24.54 -6.08 -24.56
CA GLN A 23 -25.62 -6.98 -24.92
C GLN A 23 -26.86 -6.13 -25.21
N ILE A 24 -27.27 -6.09 -26.47
CA ILE A 24 -28.33 -5.18 -26.93
C ILE A 24 -29.52 -6.02 -27.37
N TYR A 25 -30.67 -5.75 -26.77
CA TYR A 25 -31.91 -6.46 -27.04
C TYR A 25 -32.95 -5.52 -27.61
N ASP A 26 -33.75 -6.04 -28.54
CA ASP A 26 -34.97 -5.36 -29.00
C ASP A 26 -36.10 -5.47 -27.97
N SER A 27 -37.25 -4.87 -28.31
CA SER A 27 -38.49 -4.93 -27.51
C SER A 27 -39.04 -6.35 -27.32
N LYS A 28 -38.63 -7.31 -28.15
CA LYS A 28 -39.00 -8.73 -28.09
C LYS A 28 -37.94 -9.58 -27.39
N ASN A 29 -36.92 -8.96 -26.79
CA ASN A 29 -35.81 -9.62 -26.11
C ASN A 29 -34.93 -10.48 -27.05
N SER A 30 -34.84 -10.11 -28.33
CA SER A 30 -33.92 -10.70 -29.31
C SER A 30 -32.58 -9.97 -29.30
N ARG A 31 -31.46 -10.71 -29.35
CA ARG A 31 -30.10 -10.13 -29.40
C ARG A 31 -29.80 -9.53 -30.77
N ILE A 32 -29.66 -8.22 -30.83
CA ILE A 32 -29.41 -7.48 -32.08
C ILE A 32 -27.94 -7.07 -32.26
N ASP A 33 -27.15 -7.05 -31.18
CA ASP A 33 -25.70 -6.75 -31.22
C ASP A 33 -24.89 -7.75 -32.05
N LEU A 34 -25.40 -8.96 -32.24
CA LEU A 34 -24.75 -10.01 -33.03
C LEU A 34 -25.01 -9.85 -34.55
N LEU A 35 -25.94 -8.99 -34.93
CA LEU A 35 -26.35 -8.79 -36.32
C LEU A 35 -25.41 -7.82 -37.04
N LYS A 36 -25.38 -7.92 -38.37
CA LYS A 36 -24.58 -7.05 -39.24
C LYS A 36 -25.51 -6.29 -40.17
N GLY A 37 -25.17 -5.03 -40.45
CA GLY A 37 -25.89 -4.19 -41.41
C GLY A 37 -26.42 -2.88 -40.82
N SER A 38 -27.37 -2.28 -41.53
CA SER A 38 -28.10 -1.10 -41.06
C SER A 38 -29.08 -1.45 -39.95
N LEU A 39 -29.40 -0.48 -39.08
CA LEU A 39 -30.40 -0.65 -38.02
C LEU A 39 -31.78 -1.00 -38.61
N GLU A 40 -32.19 -0.31 -39.67
CA GLU A 40 -33.42 -0.63 -40.41
C GLU A 40 -33.37 -2.05 -41.02
N GLY A 41 -32.21 -2.45 -41.55
CA GLY A 41 -32.02 -3.76 -42.18
C GLY A 41 -32.13 -4.93 -41.22
N VAL A 42 -31.93 -4.70 -39.92
CA VAL A 42 -32.17 -5.70 -38.86
C VAL A 42 -33.57 -5.57 -38.23
N GLY A 43 -34.44 -4.73 -38.81
CA GLY A 43 -35.84 -4.60 -38.42
C GLY A 43 -36.12 -3.58 -37.31
N LEU A 44 -35.14 -2.76 -36.94
CA LEU A 44 -35.36 -1.70 -35.94
C LEU A 44 -36.11 -0.52 -36.53
N LYS A 45 -37.09 -0.03 -35.78
CA LYS A 45 -37.92 1.10 -36.17
C LYS A 45 -37.49 2.38 -35.46
N ASP A 46 -37.85 3.51 -36.06
CA ASP A 46 -37.72 4.81 -35.41
C ASP A 46 -38.46 4.83 -34.07
N ASN A 47 -37.84 5.44 -33.06
CA ASN A 47 -38.30 5.52 -31.67
C ASN A 47 -38.46 4.16 -30.96
N GLU A 48 -37.90 3.07 -31.49
CA GLU A 48 -37.87 1.81 -30.77
C GLU A 48 -36.96 1.88 -29.54
N THR A 49 -37.46 1.37 -28.40
CA THR A 49 -36.67 1.29 -27.17
C THR A 49 -35.87 0.00 -27.17
N LEU A 50 -34.56 0.12 -27.01
CA LEU A 50 -33.64 -1.00 -26.88
C LEU A 50 -33.27 -1.21 -25.41
N ILE A 51 -33.04 -2.47 -25.04
CA ILE A 51 -32.55 -2.83 -23.71
C ILE A 51 -31.05 -3.09 -23.82
N LEU A 52 -30.26 -2.26 -23.15
CA LEU A 52 -28.82 -2.42 -23.05
C LEU A 52 -28.45 -3.09 -21.72
N LYS A 53 -27.67 -4.17 -21.79
CA LYS A 53 -27.10 -4.87 -20.64
C LYS A 53 -25.60 -5.00 -20.79
N HIS A 54 -24.89 -4.94 -19.67
CA HIS A 54 -23.48 -5.33 -19.60
C HIS A 54 -23.39 -6.85 -19.44
N SER A 55 -22.56 -7.53 -20.24
CA SER A 55 -22.40 -8.99 -20.16
C SER A 55 -21.92 -9.48 -18.79
N GLY A 56 -21.09 -8.66 -18.12
CA GLY A 56 -20.66 -8.85 -16.73
C GLY A 56 -21.79 -8.93 -15.67
N LEU A 57 -23.06 -8.66 -15.99
CA LEU A 57 -24.16 -8.87 -15.03
C LEU A 57 -24.28 -10.32 -14.56
N HIS A 58 -24.01 -11.29 -15.45
CA HIS A 58 -23.97 -12.71 -15.06
C HIS A 58 -22.84 -12.97 -14.07
N ASP A 59 -21.66 -12.43 -14.37
CA ASP A 59 -20.47 -12.59 -13.53
C ASP A 59 -20.68 -11.95 -12.15
N TRP A 60 -21.32 -10.79 -12.09
CA TRP A 60 -21.70 -10.17 -10.82
C TRP A 60 -22.63 -11.09 -10.00
N ALA A 61 -23.65 -11.67 -10.61
CA ALA A 61 -24.54 -12.62 -9.93
C ALA A 61 -23.78 -13.86 -9.42
N ALA A 62 -22.87 -14.42 -10.23
CA ALA A 62 -22.02 -15.53 -9.82
C ALA A 62 -21.10 -15.14 -8.65
N CYS A 63 -20.57 -13.91 -8.66
CA CYS A 63 -19.75 -13.38 -7.59
C CYS A 63 -20.50 -13.32 -6.25
N LEU A 64 -21.76 -12.87 -6.26
CA LEU A 64 -22.62 -12.86 -5.06
C LEU A 64 -22.85 -14.28 -4.51
N VAL A 65 -23.05 -15.27 -5.38
CA VAL A 65 -23.16 -16.68 -4.96
C VAL A 65 -21.88 -17.19 -4.28
N PHE A 66 -20.71 -16.78 -4.78
CA PHE A 66 -19.44 -17.09 -4.12
C PHE A 66 -19.30 -16.39 -2.78
N ALA A 67 -19.74 -15.13 -2.66
CA ALA A 67 -19.74 -14.40 -1.40
C ALA A 67 -20.59 -15.09 -0.33
N ASP A 68 -21.81 -15.48 -0.69
CA ASP A 68 -22.70 -16.23 0.20
C ASP A 68 -22.10 -17.59 0.58
N SER A 69 -21.42 -18.25 -0.36
CA SER A 69 -20.76 -19.52 -0.10
C SER A 69 -19.60 -19.42 0.90
N VAL A 70 -18.96 -18.24 0.98
CA VAL A 70 -17.85 -17.97 1.89
C VAL A 70 -18.34 -17.68 3.33
N THR A 71 -19.51 -17.06 3.47
CA THR A 71 -20.09 -16.70 4.78
C THR A 71 -20.81 -17.86 5.48
N GLN A 72 -21.19 -18.90 4.74
CA GLN A 72 -21.79 -20.12 5.28
C GLN A 72 -20.83 -20.94 6.17
N LYS A 73 -21.38 -21.77 7.08
CA LYS A 73 -20.62 -22.75 7.87
C LYS A 73 -20.06 -23.87 6.97
N LYS A 74 -18.95 -23.59 6.29
CA LYS A 74 -18.18 -24.54 5.46
C LYS A 74 -16.76 -24.70 6.01
N PRO A 75 -16.07 -25.82 5.71
CA PRO A 75 -14.63 -25.97 5.96
C PRO A 75 -13.80 -24.85 5.32
N ASP A 76 -12.73 -24.41 5.98
CA ASP A 76 -11.93 -23.25 5.56
C ASP A 76 -11.30 -23.41 4.17
N HIS A 77 -10.88 -24.63 3.80
CA HIS A 77 -10.34 -24.91 2.47
C HIS A 77 -11.38 -24.69 1.34
N LEU A 78 -12.67 -24.95 1.59
CA LEU A 78 -13.74 -24.67 0.63
C LEU A 78 -14.05 -23.17 0.57
N LYS A 79 -14.06 -22.49 1.72
CA LYS A 79 -14.20 -21.02 1.75
C LYS A 79 -13.09 -20.33 0.98
N ALA A 80 -11.84 -20.77 1.15
CA ALA A 80 -10.70 -20.27 0.39
C ALA A 80 -10.85 -20.50 -1.12
N LYS A 81 -11.34 -21.67 -1.53
CA LYS A 81 -11.62 -21.98 -2.95
C LYS A 81 -12.68 -21.03 -3.53
N PHE A 82 -13.81 -20.86 -2.84
CA PHE A 82 -14.88 -19.96 -3.30
C PHE A 82 -14.44 -18.51 -3.34
N ALA A 83 -13.71 -18.07 -2.31
CA ALA A 83 -13.18 -16.72 -2.26
C ALA A 83 -12.23 -16.46 -3.44
N LYS A 84 -11.34 -17.41 -3.76
CA LYS A 84 -10.44 -17.32 -4.93
C LYS A 84 -11.20 -17.24 -6.26
N GLN A 85 -12.33 -17.93 -6.39
CA GLN A 85 -13.17 -17.85 -7.58
C GLN A 85 -13.91 -16.49 -7.65
N GLY A 86 -14.49 -16.04 -6.54
CA GLY A 86 -15.17 -14.75 -6.44
C GLY A 86 -14.25 -13.56 -6.74
N SER A 87 -13.03 -13.56 -6.19
CA SER A 87 -12.06 -12.48 -6.42
C SER A 87 -11.57 -12.41 -7.88
N LYS A 88 -11.38 -13.56 -8.55
CA LYS A 88 -11.08 -13.56 -10.00
C LYS A 88 -12.18 -12.88 -10.81
N ILE A 89 -13.44 -13.12 -10.43
CA ILE A 89 -14.58 -12.49 -11.09
C ILE A 89 -14.62 -10.99 -10.79
N LEU A 90 -14.40 -10.57 -9.55
CA LEU A 90 -14.35 -9.13 -9.21
C LEU A 90 -13.29 -8.38 -10.02
N ILE A 91 -12.09 -8.96 -10.18
CA ILE A 91 -11.04 -8.39 -11.03
C ILE A 91 -11.49 -8.29 -12.49
N HIS A 92 -12.12 -9.34 -13.00
CA HIS A 92 -12.62 -9.31 -14.38
C HIS A 92 -13.64 -8.19 -14.58
N LEU A 93 -14.59 -8.04 -13.65
CA LEU A 93 -15.63 -7.00 -13.67
C LEU A 93 -15.03 -5.60 -13.65
N GLU A 94 -13.99 -5.39 -12.87
CA GLU A 94 -13.34 -4.08 -12.83
C GLU A 94 -12.57 -3.78 -14.13
N ASN A 95 -11.84 -4.77 -14.67
CA ASN A 95 -11.09 -4.61 -15.91
C ASN A 95 -11.99 -4.33 -17.12
N CYS A 96 -13.27 -4.73 -17.07
CA CYS A 96 -14.25 -4.42 -18.10
C CYS A 96 -15.09 -3.18 -17.80
N GLU A 97 -14.67 -2.33 -16.86
CA GLU A 97 -15.33 -1.06 -16.49
C GLU A 97 -16.78 -1.23 -16.00
N PHE A 98 -17.13 -2.42 -15.49
CA PHE A 98 -18.49 -2.75 -15.04
C PHE A 98 -18.98 -1.78 -13.94
N PHE A 99 -18.11 -1.42 -13.00
CA PHE A 99 -18.47 -0.51 -11.89
C PHE A 99 -18.50 0.96 -12.31
N ALA A 100 -17.86 1.34 -13.41
CA ALA A 100 -18.06 2.65 -14.01
C ALA A 100 -19.44 2.72 -14.69
N THR A 101 -19.88 1.62 -15.30
CA THR A 101 -21.21 1.47 -15.90
C THR A 101 -22.32 1.41 -14.83
N TYR A 102 -22.09 0.69 -13.71
CA TYR A 102 -23.02 0.56 -12.59
C TYR A 102 -22.39 1.04 -11.26
N PRO A 103 -22.29 2.37 -11.06
CA PRO A 103 -21.64 2.94 -9.87
C PRO A 103 -22.26 2.49 -8.54
N THR A 104 -23.55 2.18 -8.54
CA THR A 104 -24.27 1.69 -7.35
C THR A 104 -23.74 0.35 -6.82
N PHE A 105 -22.97 -0.40 -7.61
CA PHE A 105 -22.35 -1.65 -7.18
C PHE A 105 -20.92 -1.47 -6.64
N ALA A 106 -20.32 -0.29 -6.77
CA ALA A 106 -18.93 -0.04 -6.35
C ALA A 106 -18.74 -0.23 -4.83
N ASP A 107 -19.68 0.22 -4.00
CA ASP A 107 -19.59 0.02 -2.54
C ASP A 107 -19.65 -1.47 -2.18
N LYS A 108 -20.53 -2.22 -2.86
CA LYS A 108 -20.64 -3.67 -2.66
C LYS A 108 -19.39 -4.40 -3.15
N PHE A 109 -18.76 -3.94 -4.22
CA PHE A 109 -17.47 -4.46 -4.68
C PHE A 109 -16.39 -4.37 -3.60
N VAL A 110 -16.28 -3.23 -2.90
CA VAL A 110 -15.30 -3.05 -1.79
C VAL A 110 -15.59 -4.01 -0.65
N GLU A 111 -16.87 -4.17 -0.29
CA GLU A 111 -17.30 -5.12 0.75
C GLU A 111 -16.92 -6.56 0.37
N LEU A 112 -17.28 -7.00 -0.84
CA LEU A 112 -17.02 -8.36 -1.31
C LEU A 112 -15.53 -8.66 -1.45
N SER A 113 -14.74 -7.70 -1.93
CA SER A 113 -13.28 -7.81 -2.00
C SER A 113 -12.72 -8.11 -0.61
N THR A 114 -13.14 -7.33 0.40
CA THR A 114 -12.72 -7.52 1.79
C THR A 114 -13.14 -8.89 2.33
N VAL A 115 -14.34 -9.38 1.98
CA VAL A 115 -14.80 -10.71 2.38
C VAL A 115 -13.92 -11.79 1.77
N PHE A 116 -13.66 -11.74 0.46
CA PHE A 116 -12.88 -12.77 -0.21
C PHE A 116 -11.42 -12.77 0.26
N ASP A 117 -10.85 -11.61 0.49
CA ASP A 117 -9.48 -11.49 0.96
C ASP A 117 -9.25 -12.26 2.26
N ARG A 118 -10.19 -12.20 3.21
CA ARG A 118 -10.07 -12.93 4.48
C ARG A 118 -9.90 -14.45 4.33
N PHE A 119 -10.28 -15.02 3.18
CA PHE A 119 -10.30 -16.47 2.96
C PHE A 119 -9.39 -16.94 1.83
N ILE A 120 -9.11 -16.08 0.83
CA ILE A 120 -8.01 -16.32 -0.11
C ILE A 120 -6.67 -16.35 0.63
N ILE A 121 -6.64 -15.73 1.79
CA ILE A 121 -5.46 -15.36 2.50
C ILE A 121 -5.57 -15.93 3.94
N GLY A 122 -4.77 -16.90 4.41
CA GLY A 122 -3.45 -17.31 3.92
C GLY A 122 -2.40 -16.20 4.04
N VAL A 123 -2.65 -15.13 4.83
CA VAL A 123 -1.93 -13.82 4.79
C VAL A 123 -0.47 -14.06 4.91
N GLU A 124 -0.14 -14.84 5.90
CA GLU A 124 1.19 -15.22 6.21
C GLU A 124 1.90 -15.95 5.06
N GLU A 125 1.29 -16.97 4.43
CA GLU A 125 1.96 -17.77 3.40
C GLU A 125 2.22 -16.97 2.11
N SER A 126 1.27 -16.14 1.70
CA SER A 126 1.46 -15.27 0.53
C SER A 126 2.56 -14.23 0.76
N ILE A 127 2.65 -13.66 1.97
CA ILE A 127 3.71 -12.73 2.35
C ILE A 127 5.03 -13.50 2.44
N LYS A 128 5.04 -14.71 3.02
CA LYS A 128 6.24 -15.57 3.09
C LYS A 128 6.81 -15.87 1.72
N ILE A 129 5.97 -16.18 0.74
CA ILE A 129 6.39 -16.38 -0.65
C ILE A 129 7.00 -15.08 -1.22
N ALA A 130 6.31 -13.94 -1.08
CA ALA A 130 6.80 -12.66 -1.59
C ALA A 130 8.14 -12.25 -0.97
N VAL A 131 8.24 -12.34 0.35
CA VAL A 131 9.45 -12.06 1.13
C VAL A 131 10.57 -13.03 0.76
N GLY A 132 10.27 -14.32 0.64
CA GLY A 132 11.22 -15.35 0.26
C GLY A 132 11.81 -15.11 -1.13
N SER A 133 10.95 -14.89 -2.13
CA SER A 133 11.38 -14.56 -3.49
C SER A 133 12.18 -13.24 -3.55
N TYR A 134 11.75 -12.23 -2.80
CA TYR A 134 12.47 -10.97 -2.72
C TYR A 134 13.89 -11.14 -2.21
N PHE A 135 14.08 -11.82 -1.06
CA PHE A 135 15.41 -11.98 -0.47
C PHE A 135 16.33 -12.89 -1.30
N ARG A 136 15.81 -13.97 -1.90
CA ARG A 136 16.61 -14.79 -2.85
C ARG A 136 17.14 -13.95 -4.00
N LYS A 137 16.29 -13.10 -4.59
CA LYS A 137 16.69 -12.17 -5.66
C LYS A 137 17.67 -11.10 -5.16
N TYR A 138 17.41 -10.52 -3.99
CA TYR A 138 18.25 -9.49 -3.38
C TYR A 138 19.67 -9.99 -3.11
N PHE A 139 19.81 -11.21 -2.60
CA PHE A 139 21.10 -11.86 -2.35
C PHE A 139 21.67 -12.61 -3.56
N ALA A 140 20.96 -12.59 -4.70
CA ALA A 140 21.31 -13.37 -5.91
C ALA A 140 21.58 -14.86 -5.61
N ASN A 141 20.79 -15.46 -4.71
CA ASN A 141 20.96 -16.84 -4.26
C ASN A 141 19.61 -17.54 -4.09
N GLU A 142 19.26 -18.40 -5.05
CA GLU A 142 18.02 -19.18 -5.01
C GLU A 142 18.02 -20.27 -3.93
N ALA A 143 19.19 -20.77 -3.54
CA ALA A 143 19.35 -21.78 -2.49
C ALA A 143 19.39 -21.17 -1.07
N LEU A 144 19.17 -19.86 -0.94
CA LEU A 144 19.15 -19.18 0.35
C LEU A 144 18.09 -19.79 1.26
N SER A 145 18.52 -20.31 2.41
CA SER A 145 17.63 -20.80 3.45
C SER A 145 16.89 -19.61 4.07
N ILE A 146 15.57 -19.64 3.99
CA ILE A 146 14.69 -18.61 4.54
C ILE A 146 13.65 -19.32 5.39
N THR A 147 13.63 -19.00 6.68
CA THR A 147 12.65 -19.54 7.63
C THR A 147 11.89 -18.40 8.29
N PHE A 148 10.75 -18.73 8.89
CA PHE A 148 9.84 -17.75 9.46
C PHE A 148 9.45 -18.17 10.87
N SER A 149 9.36 -17.21 11.77
CA SER A 149 8.88 -17.42 13.14
C SER A 149 7.86 -16.35 13.54
N PRO A 150 6.92 -16.68 14.44
CA PRO A 150 5.98 -15.70 14.96
C PRO A 150 6.72 -14.62 15.76
N LYS A 151 6.19 -13.39 15.75
CA LYS A 151 6.74 -12.31 16.57
C LYS A 151 6.44 -12.59 18.07
N PRO A 152 7.42 -12.46 18.97
CA PRO A 152 7.23 -12.77 20.39
C PRO A 152 6.29 -11.79 21.13
N ASP A 153 6.13 -10.56 20.64
CA ASP A 153 5.22 -9.54 21.19
C ASP A 153 4.00 -9.36 20.27
N THR A 154 2.81 -9.74 20.75
CA THR A 154 1.50 -9.45 20.13
C THR A 154 1.10 -7.98 20.30
N GLY A 155 1.79 -7.09 19.57
CA GLY A 155 1.26 -5.75 19.30
C GLY A 155 0.06 -5.80 18.34
N ALA A 156 -0.72 -4.71 18.26
CA ALA A 156 -1.93 -4.61 17.44
C ALA A 156 -1.70 -4.81 15.92
N GLN A 157 -0.44 -4.76 15.45
CA GLN A 157 -0.08 -5.06 14.07
C GLN A 157 0.45 -6.50 13.98
N GLY A 158 -0.28 -7.36 13.28
CA GLY A 158 0.17 -8.70 12.91
C GLY A 158 1.45 -8.63 12.06
N GLY A 159 2.34 -9.61 12.22
CA GLY A 159 3.61 -9.71 11.51
C GLY A 159 4.42 -10.92 11.97
N PHE A 160 5.52 -11.20 11.28
CA PHE A 160 6.41 -12.33 11.58
C PHE A 160 7.87 -11.90 11.45
N ILE A 161 8.77 -12.73 11.98
CA ILE A 161 10.21 -12.60 11.78
C ILE A 161 10.58 -13.51 10.62
N VAL A 162 11.34 -12.99 9.67
CA VAL A 162 12.00 -13.79 8.64
C VAL A 162 13.49 -13.88 8.96
N HIS A 163 14.01 -15.10 8.95
CA HIS A 163 15.42 -15.39 9.16
C HIS A 163 16.05 -15.60 7.78
N VAL A 164 17.02 -14.77 7.44
CA VAL A 164 17.71 -14.77 6.14
C VAL A 164 19.21 -14.77 6.39
N ALA A 165 19.86 -15.90 6.13
CA ALA A 165 21.25 -16.14 6.54
C ALA A 165 21.45 -15.81 8.04
N ASP A 166 22.40 -14.95 8.37
CA ASP A 166 22.73 -14.55 9.75
C ASP A 166 21.95 -13.32 10.24
N ALA A 167 20.84 -12.96 9.59
CA ALA A 167 20.07 -11.76 9.92
C ALA A 167 18.57 -12.06 10.08
N ASP A 168 17.98 -11.42 11.08
CA ASP A 168 16.53 -11.39 11.32
C ASP A 168 15.94 -10.10 10.73
N TYR A 169 14.76 -10.20 10.10
CA TYR A 169 13.97 -9.04 9.70
C TYR A 169 12.55 -9.14 10.25
N PHE A 170 12.03 -8.04 10.78
CA PHE A 170 10.63 -7.91 11.16
C PHE A 170 9.81 -7.51 9.95
N VAL A 171 8.81 -8.30 9.59
CA VAL A 171 7.93 -8.02 8.45
C VAL A 171 6.59 -7.49 8.95
N LYS A 172 6.20 -6.30 8.47
CA LYS A 172 4.87 -5.70 8.68
C LYS A 172 4.16 -5.46 7.34
N ASN A 173 2.83 -5.49 7.37
CA ASN A 173 2.01 -5.05 6.25
C ASN A 173 1.84 -3.52 6.32
N HIS A 174 2.11 -2.85 5.20
CA HIS A 174 1.93 -1.40 5.09
C HIS A 174 0.46 -1.04 4.86
N THR A 175 -0.20 -1.73 3.95
CA THR A 175 -1.62 -1.56 3.65
C THR A 175 -2.44 -2.51 4.51
N PHE A 176 -3.21 -1.97 5.45
CA PHE A 176 -4.13 -2.77 6.27
C PHE A 176 -5.37 -3.15 5.45
N MET A 177 -5.57 -4.45 5.23
CA MET A 177 -6.64 -5.05 4.42
C MET A 177 -8.06 -4.93 5.02
N GLY A 178 -8.38 -3.87 5.77
CA GLY A 178 -9.55 -3.89 6.67
C GLY A 178 -10.43 -2.64 6.78
N ARG A 179 -10.10 -1.49 6.18
CA ARG A 179 -10.92 -0.26 6.36
C ARG A 179 -10.89 0.67 5.15
N GLY A 180 -11.98 0.72 4.38
CA GLY A 180 -12.35 1.85 3.51
C GLY A 180 -11.37 2.25 2.39
N SER A 181 -11.91 2.82 1.32
CA SER A 181 -11.22 3.22 0.08
C SER A 181 -10.03 4.19 0.24
N ALA A 182 -9.79 4.76 1.43
CA ALA A 182 -8.67 5.67 1.71
C ALA A 182 -7.40 4.95 2.23
N HIS A 183 -7.50 3.74 2.78
CA HIS A 183 -6.36 2.98 3.33
C HIS A 183 -5.85 1.86 2.40
N SER A 184 -6.40 1.75 1.20
CA SER A 184 -5.92 0.82 0.16
C SER A 184 -4.69 1.32 -0.60
N ARG A 185 -4.35 2.61 -0.47
CA ARG A 185 -3.20 3.23 -1.15
C ARG A 185 -1.96 3.24 -0.27
N VAL A 186 -0.81 2.95 -0.87
CA VAL A 186 0.48 2.95 -0.18
C VAL A 186 0.94 4.39 0.07
N ASP A 187 1.19 4.73 1.34
CA ASP A 187 1.77 6.01 1.71
C ASP A 187 3.27 6.09 1.38
N LYS A 188 3.60 6.74 0.25
CA LYS A 188 4.99 6.94 -0.21
C LYS A 188 5.82 7.78 0.78
N ARG A 189 5.18 8.59 1.63
CA ARG A 189 5.86 9.40 2.64
C ARG A 189 6.48 8.52 3.73
N GLU A 190 5.76 7.52 4.22
CA GLU A 190 6.26 6.60 5.25
C GLU A 190 7.49 5.82 4.78
N ILE A 191 7.44 5.31 3.55
CA ILE A 191 8.56 4.59 2.93
C ILE A 191 9.79 5.49 2.78
N PHE A 192 9.58 6.74 2.36
CA PHE A 192 10.66 7.73 2.31
C PHE A 192 11.26 8.00 3.68
N VAL A 193 10.44 8.13 4.73
CA VAL A 193 10.93 8.33 6.10
C VAL A 193 11.77 7.12 6.54
N TYR A 194 11.30 5.88 6.32
CA TYR A 194 12.10 4.69 6.61
C TYR A 194 13.49 4.75 5.94
N ARG A 195 13.55 5.10 4.65
CA ARG A 195 14.81 5.20 3.91
C ARG A 195 15.71 6.33 4.42
N LEU A 196 15.15 7.48 4.75
CA LEU A 196 15.91 8.60 5.30
C LEU A 196 16.47 8.28 6.68
N LEU A 197 15.66 7.70 7.58
CA LEU A 197 16.10 7.29 8.93
C LEU A 197 17.24 6.26 8.84
N GLN A 198 17.17 5.32 7.90
CA GLN A 198 18.26 4.39 7.60
C GLN A 198 19.56 5.13 7.22
N PHE A 199 19.49 6.09 6.28
CA PHE A 199 20.70 6.80 5.81
C PHE A 199 21.33 7.72 6.85
N ILE A 200 20.55 8.30 7.76
CA ILE A 200 21.08 9.13 8.85
C ILE A 200 21.46 8.31 10.09
N GLY A 201 21.31 6.98 10.05
CA GLY A 201 21.73 6.06 11.11
C GLY A 201 20.83 6.03 12.34
N VAL A 202 19.56 6.43 12.21
CA VAL A 202 18.58 6.42 13.32
C VAL A 202 17.37 5.52 13.05
N GLY A 203 17.42 4.75 11.96
CA GLY A 203 16.41 3.75 11.59
C GLY A 203 17.07 2.41 11.25
N ALA A 204 16.26 1.36 11.22
CA ALA A 204 16.68 0.05 10.75
C ALA A 204 16.86 0.03 9.22
N ASP A 205 17.64 -0.93 8.72
CA ASP A 205 17.68 -1.23 7.29
C ASP A 205 16.31 -1.72 6.82
N ALA A 206 15.70 -1.02 5.87
CA ALA A 206 14.33 -1.24 5.44
C ALA A 206 14.26 -1.74 3.99
N HIS A 207 13.51 -2.82 3.80
CA HIS A 207 13.17 -3.38 2.50
C HIS A 207 11.68 -3.21 2.24
N PHE A 208 11.36 -2.78 1.02
CA PHE A 208 9.99 -2.58 0.56
C PHE A 208 9.67 -3.68 -0.45
N ILE A 209 8.74 -4.55 -0.08
CA ILE A 209 8.50 -5.83 -0.76
C ILE A 209 7.08 -5.80 -1.31
N PRO A 210 6.91 -5.65 -2.64
CA PRO A 210 5.59 -5.77 -3.25
C PRO A 210 5.09 -7.22 -3.11
N SER A 211 3.78 -7.36 -2.99
CA SER A 211 3.14 -8.67 -2.96
C SER A 211 3.45 -9.49 -4.23
N ALA A 212 3.66 -10.80 -4.05
CA ALA A 212 3.86 -11.74 -5.15
C ALA A 212 2.57 -12.12 -5.89
N TYR A 213 1.39 -11.81 -5.31
CA TYR A 213 0.10 -12.14 -5.89
C TYR A 213 -0.53 -10.91 -6.53
N SER A 214 -0.26 -10.73 -7.83
CA SER A 214 -0.95 -9.77 -8.71
C SER A 214 -2.37 -10.20 -9.12
N ARG A 215 -2.90 -11.30 -8.55
CA ARG A 215 -4.14 -11.96 -9.02
C ARG A 215 -5.35 -11.82 -8.08
N CYS A 216 -5.23 -11.08 -6.98
CA CYS A 216 -6.38 -10.60 -6.19
C CYS A 216 -6.25 -9.08 -6.05
N TYR A 217 -7.35 -8.35 -6.26
CA TYR A 217 -7.35 -6.90 -6.45
C TYR A 217 -6.68 -6.12 -5.30
N THR A 218 -6.88 -6.55 -4.05
CA THR A 218 -6.32 -5.91 -2.87
C THR A 218 -4.92 -6.40 -2.50
N SER A 219 -4.56 -7.65 -2.85
CA SER A 219 -3.21 -8.18 -2.60
C SER A 219 -2.22 -7.73 -3.66
N ALA A 220 -2.65 -7.44 -4.90
CA ALA A 220 -1.80 -6.92 -5.96
C ALA A 220 -1.24 -5.53 -5.65
N LEU A 221 -1.95 -4.80 -4.78
CA LEU A 221 -1.65 -3.46 -4.32
C LEU A 221 -0.89 -3.43 -2.98
N ALA A 222 -0.72 -4.60 -2.36
CA ALA A 222 -0.14 -4.68 -1.03
C ALA A 222 1.38 -4.48 -1.05
N LEU A 223 1.86 -3.67 -0.12
CA LEU A 223 3.28 -3.51 0.18
C LEU A 223 3.58 -4.05 1.57
N HIS A 224 4.68 -4.79 1.68
CA HIS A 224 5.23 -5.26 2.94
C HIS A 224 6.53 -4.51 3.23
N ILE A 225 6.76 -4.18 4.50
CA ILE A 225 7.99 -3.54 4.97
C ILE A 225 8.72 -4.56 5.82
N ALA A 226 9.94 -4.91 5.43
CA ALA A 226 10.83 -5.75 6.22
C ALA A 226 11.96 -4.89 6.79
N THR A 227 12.03 -4.74 8.11
CA THR A 227 13.09 -3.99 8.79
C THR A 227 14.07 -4.95 9.47
N LYS A 228 15.36 -4.82 9.16
CA LYS A 228 16.41 -5.63 9.79
C LYS A 228 16.42 -5.41 11.30
N ARG A 229 16.56 -6.48 12.07
CA ARG A 229 16.72 -6.42 13.52
C ARG A 229 18.01 -5.65 13.85
N VAL A 230 17.87 -4.61 14.66
CA VAL A 230 19.00 -3.82 15.15
C VAL A 230 19.62 -4.51 16.36
N GLN A 231 20.95 -4.66 16.31
CA GLN A 231 21.71 -5.38 17.34
C GLN A 231 21.60 -4.67 18.69
N GLY A 232 21.35 -5.45 19.76
CA GLY A 232 21.22 -4.94 21.12
C GLY A 232 20.06 -3.96 21.35
N PHE A 233 19.15 -3.77 20.39
CA PHE A 233 18.09 -2.77 20.49
C PHE A 233 17.18 -2.99 21.70
N GLN A 234 17.06 -1.96 22.52
CA GLN A 234 16.15 -1.90 23.67
C GLN A 234 15.20 -0.72 23.52
N LYS A 235 13.89 -1.02 23.47
CA LYS A 235 12.82 0.00 23.46
C LYS A 235 12.96 0.92 24.67
N LYS A 236 12.65 2.22 24.51
CA LYS A 236 12.75 3.20 25.61
C LYS A 236 12.03 2.75 26.88
N ARG A 237 10.84 2.15 26.75
CA ARG A 237 10.06 1.63 27.90
C ARG A 237 10.78 0.57 28.74
N ALA A 238 11.79 -0.08 28.17
CA ALA A 238 12.51 -1.21 28.77
C ALA A 238 13.96 -0.85 29.13
N LEU A 239 14.40 0.38 28.85
CA LEU A 239 15.72 0.86 29.24
C LEU A 239 15.84 0.87 30.77
N ARG A 240 16.96 0.34 31.26
CA ARG A 240 17.31 0.30 32.69
C ARG A 240 18.25 1.45 33.03
N SER A 241 18.44 1.74 34.32
CA SER A 241 19.31 2.82 34.79
C SER A 241 20.76 2.75 34.27
N ALA A 242 21.25 1.56 33.92
CA ALA A 242 22.58 1.36 33.34
C ALA A 242 22.70 1.79 31.86
N CYS A 243 21.58 2.03 31.17
CA CYS A 243 21.52 2.51 29.79
C CYS A 243 20.48 3.64 29.70
N PRO A 244 20.76 4.82 30.28
CA PRO A 244 19.78 5.88 30.39
C PRO A 244 19.50 6.55 29.05
N PHE A 245 18.24 6.94 28.84
CA PHE A 245 17.85 7.78 27.73
C PHE A 245 18.19 9.24 28.06
N THR A 246 19.24 9.78 27.45
CA THR A 246 19.77 11.13 27.72
C THR A 246 18.95 12.24 27.07
N ASP A 247 19.19 13.49 27.49
CA ASP A 247 18.62 14.68 26.86
C ASP A 247 19.05 14.82 25.40
N GLU A 248 20.27 14.41 25.04
CA GLU A 248 20.72 14.39 23.65
C GLU A 248 19.88 13.44 22.79
N HIS A 249 19.52 12.25 23.31
CA HIS A 249 18.61 11.34 22.60
C HIS A 249 17.23 11.96 22.43
N GLN A 250 16.73 12.67 23.43
CA GLN A 250 15.45 13.37 23.35
C GLN A 250 15.49 14.51 22.33
N MET A 251 16.59 15.27 22.27
CA MET A 251 16.80 16.32 21.27
C MET A 251 16.84 15.76 19.85
N ARG A 252 17.58 14.67 19.61
CA ARG A 252 17.61 13.98 18.29
C ARG A 252 16.21 13.54 17.87
N LEU A 253 15.46 12.94 18.80
CA LEU A 253 14.09 12.48 18.55
C LEU A 253 13.16 13.65 18.20
N ASP A 254 13.20 14.74 18.98
CA ASP A 254 12.37 15.92 18.75
C ASP A 254 12.71 16.61 17.43
N LEU A 255 13.99 16.67 17.06
CA LEU A 255 14.45 17.19 15.77
C LEU A 255 13.87 16.39 14.61
N ILE A 256 14.01 15.06 14.63
CA ILE A 256 13.46 14.17 13.58
C ILE A 256 11.94 14.27 13.53
N ARG A 257 11.28 14.25 14.69
CA ARG A 257 9.83 14.35 14.81
C ARG A 257 9.29 15.59 14.11
N ASN A 258 9.91 16.73 14.35
CA ASN A 258 9.47 18.01 13.79
C ASN A 258 9.88 18.17 12.32
N LEU A 259 11.09 17.70 11.95
CA LEU A 259 11.60 17.78 10.59
C LEU A 259 10.76 16.96 9.61
N LEU A 260 10.34 15.76 10.03
CA LEU A 260 9.66 14.78 9.18
C LEU A 260 8.16 14.65 9.45
N TYR A 261 7.63 15.42 10.42
CA TYR A 261 6.23 15.42 10.86
C TYR A 261 5.75 14.04 11.33
N LEU A 262 6.47 13.48 12.32
CA LEU A 262 6.18 12.15 12.84
C LEU A 262 5.25 12.19 14.06
N GLY A 263 4.29 11.28 14.06
CA GLY A 263 3.43 10.91 15.17
C GLY A 263 3.71 9.49 15.65
N ASP A 264 2.97 9.07 16.66
CA ASP A 264 3.08 7.74 17.29
C ASP A 264 4.51 7.35 17.75
N LEU A 265 5.34 8.32 18.07
CA LEU A 265 6.65 8.11 18.70
C LEU A 265 6.48 7.88 20.21
N ASN A 266 5.71 6.86 20.59
CA ASN A 266 5.58 6.42 21.98
C ASN A 266 6.76 5.52 22.37
N SER A 267 6.98 5.26 23.66
CA SER A 267 8.17 4.57 24.19
C SER A 267 8.35 3.10 23.74
N ARG A 268 7.44 2.57 22.92
CA ARG A 268 7.54 1.24 22.28
C ARG A 268 8.15 1.29 20.89
N ASN A 269 8.17 2.46 20.25
CA ASN A 269 8.47 2.65 18.83
C ASN A 269 9.86 3.24 18.57
N TYR A 270 10.61 3.53 19.63
CA TYR A 270 12.01 3.93 19.57
C TYR A 270 12.77 3.46 20.82
N GLY A 271 14.09 3.54 20.76
CA GLY A 271 14.98 3.01 21.79
C GLY A 271 16.44 3.27 21.47
N LEU A 272 17.33 2.49 22.09
CA LEU A 272 18.77 2.55 21.88
C LEU A 272 19.30 1.21 21.38
N ASP A 273 20.30 1.24 20.49
CA ASP A 273 21.08 0.04 20.11
C ASP A 273 22.20 -0.27 21.12
N ASP A 274 23.01 -1.30 20.84
CA ASP A 274 24.17 -1.66 21.67
C ASP A 274 25.26 -0.58 21.75
N LYS A 275 25.31 0.32 20.75
CA LYS A 275 26.20 1.49 20.71
C LYS A 275 25.57 2.74 21.32
N HIS A 276 24.46 2.57 22.04
CA HIS A 276 23.72 3.65 22.69
C HIS A 276 23.25 4.73 21.71
N GLN A 277 23.03 4.40 20.44
CA GLN A 277 22.49 5.32 19.44
C GLN A 277 20.96 5.25 19.41
N LEU A 278 20.32 6.40 19.17
CA LEU A 278 18.88 6.50 18.98
C LEU A 278 18.45 5.71 17.74
N ILE A 279 17.48 4.81 17.90
CA ILE A 279 16.84 4.05 16.83
C ILE A 279 15.32 4.21 16.91
N ILE A 280 14.70 4.57 15.79
CA ILE A 280 13.26 4.64 15.57
C ILE A 280 12.85 3.44 14.70
N ILE A 281 11.89 2.65 15.17
CA ILE A 281 11.45 1.42 14.51
C ILE A 281 10.04 1.52 13.91
N ASP A 282 9.21 2.44 14.41
CA ASP A 282 7.84 2.65 13.91
C ASP A 282 7.37 4.08 14.18
N PHE A 283 6.42 4.56 13.38
CA PHE A 283 5.88 5.92 13.44
C PHE A 283 4.64 6.06 12.55
N VAL A 284 3.97 7.21 12.64
CA VAL A 284 2.93 7.63 11.69
C VAL A 284 3.36 8.96 11.06
N VAL A 285 3.24 9.10 9.74
CA VAL A 285 3.44 10.41 9.08
C VAL A 285 2.17 11.25 9.23
N LEU A 286 2.28 12.39 9.91
CA LEU A 286 1.14 13.26 10.20
C LEU A 286 0.62 13.97 8.92
N PRO A 287 -0.66 14.39 8.90
CA PRO A 287 -1.20 15.23 7.84
C PRO A 287 -0.44 16.56 7.73
N GLN A 288 -0.39 17.10 6.51
CA GLN A 288 0.35 18.34 6.26
C GLN A 288 -0.23 19.57 6.96
N GLU A 289 -1.51 19.56 7.31
CA GLU A 289 -2.15 20.63 8.09
C GLU A 289 -1.62 20.70 9.52
N SER A 290 -0.97 19.63 10.00
CA SER A 290 -0.23 19.61 11.26
C SER A 290 1.20 20.16 11.12
N CYS A 291 1.61 20.60 9.92
CA CYS A 291 2.93 21.18 9.67
C CYS A 291 3.01 22.60 10.24
N ILE A 292 3.38 22.73 11.50
CA ILE A 292 3.87 24.00 12.04
C ILE A 292 5.19 24.31 11.30
N HIS A 293 5.33 25.51 10.73
CA HIS A 293 6.61 25.94 10.17
C HIS A 293 7.66 25.86 11.26
N SER A 294 8.67 25.04 11.01
CA SER A 294 9.62 24.59 12.00
C SER A 294 10.51 25.70 12.58
N ALA A 295 10.51 26.88 11.95
CA ALA A 295 11.19 28.09 12.38
C ALA A 295 10.85 28.50 13.84
N THR A 296 9.59 28.35 14.27
CA THR A 296 9.18 28.67 15.66
C THR A 296 9.61 27.61 16.67
N LEU A 297 9.69 26.34 16.26
CA LEU A 297 10.08 25.21 17.12
C LEU A 297 11.60 25.08 17.26
N PHE A 298 12.35 25.35 16.19
CA PHE A 298 13.80 25.34 16.21
C PHE A 298 14.38 26.60 16.85
N GLY A 299 13.75 27.77 16.64
CA GLY A 299 14.17 29.05 17.23
C GLY A 299 14.38 29.05 18.74
N GLN A 300 13.70 28.17 19.50
CA GLN A 300 13.82 28.10 20.96
C GLN A 300 14.88 27.10 21.47
N ARG A 301 15.53 26.30 20.61
CA ARG A 301 16.47 25.22 21.02
C ARG A 301 17.82 25.24 20.28
N LEU A 302 18.07 26.23 19.42
CA LEU A 302 19.25 26.28 18.54
C LEU A 302 20.56 26.65 19.22
N ASP A 303 20.55 27.17 20.44
CA ASP A 303 21.77 27.55 21.16
C ASP A 303 22.51 26.36 21.80
N HIS A 304 22.06 25.12 21.58
CA HIS A 304 22.69 23.94 22.17
C HIS A 304 23.80 23.40 21.25
N PRO A 305 25.09 23.39 21.68
CA PRO A 305 26.22 22.97 20.83
C PRO A 305 26.07 21.56 20.22
N SER A 306 25.44 20.63 20.94
CA SER A 306 25.16 19.28 20.45
C SER A 306 24.25 19.24 19.22
N LEU A 307 23.34 20.21 19.05
CA LEU A 307 22.42 20.25 17.90
C LEU A 307 23.17 20.50 16.59
N ASN A 308 24.13 21.43 16.59
CA ASN A 308 24.97 21.73 15.42
C ASN A 308 25.80 20.52 15.00
N MET A 309 26.34 19.79 15.99
CA MET A 309 27.06 18.55 15.75
C MET A 309 26.15 17.45 15.18
N ILE A 310 24.92 17.31 15.71
CA ILE A 310 23.92 16.35 15.20
C ILE A 310 23.59 16.63 13.72
N ILE A 311 23.27 17.88 13.39
CA ILE A 311 22.88 18.27 12.02
C ILE A 311 24.04 18.03 11.04
N LYS A 312 25.27 18.42 11.42
CA LYS A 312 26.47 18.17 10.60
C LYS A 312 26.72 16.67 10.39
N ASN A 313 26.61 15.86 11.44
CA ASN A 313 26.86 14.42 11.38
C ASN A 313 25.83 13.68 10.51
N TRP A 314 24.57 14.10 10.53
CA TRP A 314 23.52 13.49 9.72
C TRP A 314 23.60 13.80 8.23
N LYS A 315 24.35 14.83 7.83
CA LYS A 315 24.47 15.26 6.42
C LYS A 315 23.09 15.31 5.74
N LEU A 316 22.12 15.96 6.40
CA LEU A 316 20.70 15.83 6.09
C LEU A 316 20.35 16.07 4.62
N LEU A 317 20.96 17.08 3.98
CA LEU A 317 20.69 17.40 2.57
C LEU A 317 21.19 16.31 1.61
N GLU A 318 22.37 15.76 1.87
CA GLU A 318 22.95 14.66 1.10
C GLU A 318 22.08 13.40 1.25
N ASN A 319 21.75 13.04 2.49
CA ASN A 319 20.95 11.85 2.78
C ASN A 319 19.48 11.99 2.36
N PHE A 320 18.91 13.20 2.36
CA PHE A 320 17.61 13.48 1.74
C PHE A 320 17.62 13.17 0.25
N THR A 321 18.64 13.68 -0.47
CA THR A 321 18.79 13.46 -1.92
C THR A 321 18.92 11.96 -2.22
N LYS A 322 19.79 11.26 -1.49
CA LYS A 322 19.95 9.80 -1.59
C LYS A 322 18.64 9.06 -1.32
N ALA A 323 17.88 9.46 -0.30
CA ALA A 323 16.59 8.85 0.03
C ALA A 323 15.58 9.04 -1.11
N THR A 324 15.46 10.25 -1.65
CA THR A 324 14.57 10.53 -2.79
C THR A 324 14.92 9.70 -4.02
N GLU A 325 16.21 9.61 -4.37
CA GLU A 325 16.69 8.79 -5.51
C GLU A 325 16.43 7.29 -5.28
N SER A 326 16.71 6.80 -4.06
CA SER A 326 16.44 5.42 -3.68
C SER A 326 14.96 5.07 -3.81
N ILE A 327 14.07 5.94 -3.32
CA ILE A 327 12.62 5.73 -3.44
C ILE A 327 12.16 5.80 -4.90
N ALA A 328 12.72 6.69 -5.71
CA ALA A 328 12.38 6.74 -7.14
C ALA A 328 12.73 5.41 -7.85
N ASN A 329 13.87 4.81 -7.51
CA ASN A 329 14.27 3.50 -8.04
C ASN A 329 13.43 2.35 -7.46
N ASP A 330 13.05 2.41 -6.17
CA ASP A 330 12.12 1.47 -5.55
C ASP A 330 10.76 1.49 -6.26
N CYS A 331 10.21 2.68 -6.55
CA CYS A 331 8.93 2.83 -7.25
C CYS A 331 8.92 2.22 -8.66
N LYS A 332 10.04 2.30 -9.41
CA LYS A 332 10.16 1.63 -10.72
C LYS A 332 10.02 0.11 -10.64
N ARG A 333 10.31 -0.48 -9.48
CA ARG A 333 10.18 -1.93 -9.24
C ARG A 333 8.80 -2.31 -8.70
N MET A 334 7.96 -1.31 -8.41
CA MET A 334 6.65 -1.43 -7.77
C MET A 334 5.56 -0.82 -8.64
N GLU A 335 5.60 -1.08 -9.96
CA GLU A 335 4.68 -0.48 -10.93
C GLU A 335 3.20 -0.83 -10.67
N SER A 336 2.94 -1.95 -9.98
CA SER A 336 1.58 -2.36 -9.62
C SER A 336 1.02 -1.64 -8.38
N ILE A 337 1.82 -0.85 -7.67
CA ILE A 337 1.38 -0.18 -6.44
C ILE A 337 0.64 1.12 -6.76
N ILE A 338 -0.55 1.27 -6.16
CA ILE A 338 -1.29 2.53 -6.18
C ILE A 338 -0.84 3.39 -5.00
N TRP A 339 -0.23 4.52 -5.33
CA TRP A 339 0.31 5.47 -4.35
C TRP A 339 -0.74 6.45 -3.85
N ARG A 340 -0.64 6.85 -2.59
CA ARG A 340 -1.40 7.97 -2.04
C ARG A 340 -0.85 9.30 -2.58
N ASP A 341 -1.72 10.25 -2.85
CA ASP A 341 -1.37 11.61 -3.27
C ASP A 341 -0.65 12.40 -2.16
N GLY A 342 0.04 13.49 -2.56
CA GLY A 342 0.66 14.45 -1.63
C GLY A 342 2.13 14.20 -1.28
N TYR A 343 2.78 13.20 -1.90
CA TYR A 343 4.20 12.92 -1.70
C TYR A 343 5.11 14.09 -2.10
N ASP A 344 4.93 14.66 -3.29
CA ASP A 344 5.80 15.73 -3.79
C ASP A 344 5.68 17.00 -2.95
N LYS A 345 4.46 17.32 -2.53
CA LYS A 345 4.19 18.45 -1.63
C LYS A 345 4.83 18.22 -0.25
N TYR A 346 4.84 16.99 0.26
CA TYR A 346 5.53 16.63 1.49
C TYR A 346 7.05 16.78 1.36
N LEU A 347 7.66 16.25 0.29
CA LEU A 347 9.09 16.37 0.05
C LEU A 347 9.55 17.82 -0.02
N LYS A 348 8.78 18.69 -0.68
CA LYS A 348 9.09 20.12 -0.77
C LYS A 348 9.21 20.76 0.61
N VAL A 349 8.25 20.50 1.50
CA VAL A 349 8.27 21.05 2.88
C VAL A 349 9.44 20.49 3.69
N VAL A 350 9.69 19.18 3.62
CA VAL A 350 10.83 18.58 4.33
C VAL A 350 12.15 19.17 3.83
N LEU A 351 12.31 19.35 2.52
CA LEU A 351 13.50 19.96 1.93
C LEU A 351 13.67 21.42 2.38
N GLU A 352 12.60 22.20 2.42
CA GLU A 352 12.63 23.58 2.93
C GLU A 352 13.07 23.62 4.39
N ASN A 353 12.54 22.74 5.24
CA ASN A 353 12.97 22.63 6.64
C ASN A 353 14.45 22.23 6.77
N ILE A 354 14.94 21.27 5.97
CA ILE A 354 16.35 20.88 5.97
C ILE A 354 17.25 22.04 5.54
N LYS A 355 16.85 22.80 4.51
CA LYS A 355 17.60 23.98 4.05
C LYS A 355 17.63 25.07 5.11
N LEU A 356 16.50 25.34 5.77
CA LEU A 356 16.44 26.29 6.87
C LEU A 356 17.39 25.87 8.01
N LEU A 357 17.32 24.62 8.45
CA LEU A 357 18.22 24.09 9.49
C LEU A 357 19.70 24.21 9.10
N ASN A 358 20.05 23.91 7.85
CA ASN A 358 21.43 24.03 7.38
C ASN A 358 21.91 25.49 7.29
N ASN A 359 21.03 26.44 6.99
CA ASN A 359 21.37 27.87 6.94
C ASN A 359 21.52 28.50 8.33
N MET A 360 21.05 27.81 9.38
CA MET A 360 21.19 28.24 10.78
C MET A 360 22.50 27.73 11.43
N LEU A 361 23.26 26.88 10.73
CA LEU A 361 24.60 26.42 11.10
C LEU A 361 25.69 27.36 10.57
#